data_AF-A0A2G9UJ68-F1
#
_entry.id   AF-A0A2G9UJ68-F1
#
_cell.length_a   1.000
_cell.length_b   1.000
_cell.length_c   1.000
_cell.angle_alpha   90.00
_cell.angle_beta   90.00
_cell.angle_gamma   90.00
#
_symmetry.space_group_name_H-M   'P 1'
#
loop_
_entity.id
_entity.type
_entity.pdbx_description
1 polymer ?
#
loop_
_entity_poly.entity_id
_entity_poly.type
_entity_poly.pdbx_seq_one_letter_code
_entity_poly.pdbx_strand_id
1 'polypeptide(L)'
;MEGDSSAKLHQKNYFQGETSSDSVLAAIHGRKQKKDTGMSSGVQLRDKNVVCTQRIRDYVVKSGGKVFSDVICRKFKKECKEDWVQFRAILTKLCHYDRLKMEWHLKDEYW
;
A
#
# COMPACT_ATOMS: atom_id res chain seq x y z
N MET A 1 49.10 -22.19 25.84
CA MET A 1 48.09 -22.09 24.77
C MET A 1 46.76 -22.40 25.44
N GLU A 2 46.19 -21.42 26.14
CA GLU A 2 45.34 -20.32 25.63
C GLU A 2 43.91 -20.77 25.29
N GLY A 3 42.94 -20.06 25.87
CA GLY A 3 41.50 -20.03 25.55
C GLY A 3 40.67 -21.04 26.34
N ASP A 4 40.05 -20.74 27.48
CA ASP A 4 39.26 -19.59 27.95
C ASP A 4 37.87 -19.42 27.28
N SER A 5 36.86 -19.67 28.12
CA SER A 5 35.58 -18.96 28.26
C SER A 5 34.37 -19.19 27.33
N SER A 6 33.25 -19.47 28.04
CA SER A 6 31.92 -18.84 27.89
C SER A 6 31.08 -19.16 26.64
N ALA A 7 29.75 -19.24 26.64
CA ALA A 7 28.68 -18.91 27.59
C ALA A 7 27.38 -19.61 27.11
N LYS A 8 26.62 -20.22 28.02
CA LYS A 8 25.28 -19.86 28.50
C LYS A 8 24.15 -19.63 27.47
N LEU A 9 23.03 -20.27 27.82
CA LEU A 9 21.62 -19.85 27.70
C LEU A 9 21.15 -19.31 26.34
N HIS A 10 20.34 -20.12 25.64
CA HIS A 10 19.27 -19.55 24.81
C HIS A 10 17.96 -19.54 25.59
N GLN A 11 17.64 -18.33 26.03
CA GLN A 11 16.47 -17.89 26.74
C GLN A 11 15.23 -17.99 25.83
N LYS A 12 14.16 -18.61 26.33
CA LYS A 12 12.81 -18.51 25.77
C LYS A 12 12.34 -17.05 25.88
N ASN A 13 11.79 -16.48 24.81
CA ASN A 13 10.85 -15.38 24.90
C ASN A 13 9.65 -15.66 23.98
N TYR A 14 8.53 -15.96 24.64
CA TYR A 14 7.19 -15.83 24.10
C TYR A 14 6.95 -14.37 23.72
N PHE A 15 6.31 -14.11 22.56
CA PHE A 15 5.59 -12.86 22.34
C PHE A 15 4.10 -13.20 22.21
N GLN A 16 3.38 -12.98 23.32
CA GLN A 16 1.93 -12.79 23.38
C GLN A 16 1.66 -11.29 23.45
N GLY A 17 0.57 -10.84 22.81
CA GLY A 17 0.08 -9.45 22.80
C GLY A 17 0.36 -8.80 21.45
N GLU A 18 -0.57 -8.18 20.72
CA GLU A 18 -1.87 -7.61 21.06
C GLU A 18 -2.81 -7.72 19.85
N THR A 19 -4.10 -7.82 20.14
CA THR A 19 -5.18 -7.59 19.20
C THR A 19 -5.17 -6.12 18.76
N SER A 20 -4.87 -5.86 17.49
CA SER A 20 -5.07 -4.53 16.91
C SER A 20 -5.77 -4.67 15.58
N SER A 21 -7.09 -4.61 15.65
CA SER A 21 -8.00 -4.24 14.56
C SER A 21 -7.68 -2.82 14.08
N ASP A 22 -6.49 -2.59 13.54
CA ASP A 22 -6.10 -1.33 12.94
C ASP A 22 -6.21 -1.47 11.42
N SER A 23 -7.46 -1.38 10.96
CA SER A 23 -7.76 -1.08 9.56
C SER A 23 -6.88 0.11 9.13
N VAL A 24 -6.21 -0.02 7.99
CA VAL A 24 -5.36 1.02 7.38
C VAL A 24 -6.09 2.37 7.26
N LEU A 25 -7.43 2.36 7.27
CA LEU A 25 -8.29 3.54 7.31
C LEU A 25 -8.29 4.26 8.68
N ALA A 26 -8.18 3.55 9.81
CA ALA A 26 -8.07 4.17 11.14
C ALA A 26 -6.76 4.98 11.30
N ALA A 27 -5.68 4.51 10.69
CA ALA A 27 -4.40 5.24 10.63
C ALA A 27 -4.47 6.55 9.83
N ILE A 28 -5.52 6.75 9.01
CA ILE A 28 -5.76 7.99 8.25
C ILE A 28 -6.37 9.07 9.17
N HIS A 29 -7.18 8.69 10.15
CA HIS A 29 -7.86 9.64 11.05
C HIS A 29 -6.99 10.04 12.27
N GLY A 30 -6.12 9.16 12.77
CA GLY A 30 -5.27 9.43 13.94
C GLY A 30 -4.06 10.34 13.70
N ARG A 31 -3.62 10.53 12.44
CA ARG A 31 -2.42 11.33 12.10
C ARG A 31 -2.66 12.83 12.03
N LYS A 32 -3.77 13.34 12.57
CA LYS A 32 -4.00 14.78 12.67
C LYS A 32 -3.44 15.42 13.95
N GLN A 33 -2.94 14.62 14.92
CA GLN A 33 -2.54 15.15 16.24
C GLN A 33 -1.07 14.96 16.66
N LYS A 34 -0.21 14.25 15.92
CA LYS A 34 1.20 14.09 16.31
C LYS A 34 2.11 14.42 15.15
N LYS A 35 2.33 15.72 14.94
CA LYS A 35 3.28 16.26 13.97
C LYS A 35 4.43 16.95 14.70
N ASP A 36 5.06 16.23 15.62
CA ASP A 36 6.41 16.53 16.07
C ASP A 36 7.09 15.21 16.40
N THR A 37 8.38 15.12 16.06
CA THR A 37 9.29 13.98 16.22
C THR A 37 9.35 12.99 15.05
N GLY A 38 10.29 13.25 14.14
CA GLY A 38 11.41 12.33 13.96
C GLY A 38 11.22 11.12 13.04
N MET A 39 11.79 11.24 11.83
CA MET A 39 12.43 10.15 11.07
C MET A 39 11.53 9.02 10.53
N SER A 40 11.09 9.20 9.29
CA SER A 40 10.86 8.11 8.33
C SER A 40 10.90 8.71 6.94
N SER A 41 11.63 8.07 6.02
CA SER A 41 11.69 8.34 4.58
C SER A 41 10.39 8.99 4.09
N GLY A 42 10.42 10.31 4.00
CA GLY A 42 9.25 11.13 3.74
C GLY A 42 8.95 11.07 2.26
N VAL A 43 8.26 10.02 1.79
CA VAL A 43 7.46 10.13 0.58
C VAL A 43 6.47 11.25 0.86
N GLN A 44 6.81 12.47 0.45
CA GLN A 44 5.90 13.60 0.46
C GLN A 44 4.71 13.15 -0.39
N LEU A 45 3.62 12.82 0.29
CA LEU A 45 2.34 12.52 -0.30
C LEU A 45 1.88 13.79 -1.01
N ARG A 46 2.26 13.93 -2.29
CA ARG A 46 1.76 15.02 -3.11
C ARG A 46 0.26 14.81 -3.24
N ASP A 47 -0.53 15.83 -2.91
CA ASP A 47 -2.00 15.78 -2.93
C ASP A 47 -2.56 15.25 -4.27
N LYS A 48 -1.86 15.55 -5.37
CA LYS A 48 -2.19 15.03 -6.71
C LYS A 48 -2.25 13.50 -6.78
N ASN A 49 -1.40 12.82 -6.02
CA ASN A 49 -1.32 11.35 -5.99
C ASN A 49 -2.49 10.75 -5.21
N VAL A 50 -2.93 11.44 -4.15
CA VAL A 50 -4.09 11.04 -3.36
C VAL A 50 -5.35 11.12 -4.22
N VAL A 51 -5.52 12.25 -4.92
CA VAL A 51 -6.66 12.47 -5.82
C VAL A 51 -6.66 11.45 -6.97
N CYS A 52 -5.49 11.17 -7.57
CA CYS A 52 -5.37 10.15 -8.62
C CYS A 52 -5.74 8.75 -8.09
N THR A 53 -5.22 8.37 -6.92
CA THR A 53 -5.50 7.09 -6.27
C THR A 53 -7.00 6.91 -5.99
N GLN A 54 -7.66 7.94 -5.44
CA GLN A 54 -9.10 7.93 -5.19
C GLN A 54 -9.90 7.80 -6.49
N ARG A 55 -9.57 8.58 -7.52
CA ARG A 55 -10.25 8.51 -8.83
C ARG A 55 -10.13 7.13 -9.48
N ILE A 56 -8.95 6.51 -9.37
CA ILE A 56 -8.72 5.15 -9.87
C ILE A 56 -9.56 4.14 -9.09
N ARG A 57 -9.53 4.18 -7.76
CA ARG A 57 -10.34 3.31 -6.90
C ARG A 57 -11.82 3.42 -7.26
N ASP A 58 -12.37 4.63 -7.25
CA ASP A 58 -13.80 4.87 -7.52
C ASP A 58 -14.21 4.37 -8.91
N TYR A 59 -13.32 4.48 -9.89
CA TYR A 59 -13.57 3.95 -11.22
C TYR A 59 -13.63 2.42 -11.25
N VAL A 60 -12.71 1.74 -10.55
CA VAL A 60 -12.71 0.27 -10.47
C VAL A 60 -13.94 -0.23 -9.68
N VAL A 61 -14.32 0.43 -8.59
CA VAL A 61 -15.55 0.14 -7.83
C VAL A 61 -16.78 0.27 -8.74
N LYS A 62 -16.90 1.38 -9.48
CA LYS A 62 -17.99 1.59 -10.46
C LYS A 62 -18.00 0.55 -11.59
N SER A 63 -16.86 -0.06 -11.89
CA SER A 63 -16.72 -1.12 -12.89
C SER A 63 -17.03 -2.52 -12.34
N GLY A 64 -17.53 -2.62 -11.10
CA GLY A 64 -17.83 -3.89 -10.46
C GLY A 64 -16.60 -4.58 -9.87
N GLY A 65 -15.59 -3.81 -9.47
CA GLY A 65 -14.40 -4.33 -8.80
C GLY A 65 -13.31 -4.89 -9.69
N LYS A 66 -13.51 -4.87 -11.00
CA LYS A 66 -12.53 -5.36 -11.96
C LYS A 66 -12.51 -4.48 -13.20
N VAL A 67 -11.35 -4.37 -13.83
CA VAL A 67 -11.19 -3.62 -15.08
C VAL A 67 -10.00 -4.12 -15.90
N PHE A 68 -10.15 -4.16 -17.21
CA PHE A 68 -9.04 -4.51 -18.10
C PHE A 68 -7.98 -3.40 -18.16
N SER A 69 -6.72 -3.80 -18.32
CA SER A 69 -5.56 -2.90 -18.44
C SER A 69 -5.73 -1.87 -19.54
N ASP A 70 -6.23 -2.27 -20.71
CA ASP A 70 -6.43 -1.37 -21.85
C ASP A 70 -7.55 -0.35 -21.60
N VAL A 71 -8.60 -0.73 -20.88
CA VAL A 71 -9.71 0.14 -20.51
C VAL A 71 -9.26 1.20 -19.51
N ILE A 72 -8.57 0.79 -18.45
CA ILE A 72 -8.11 1.73 -17.43
C ILE A 72 -7.01 2.66 -17.95
N CYS A 73 -6.08 2.16 -18.77
CA CYS A 73 -5.07 2.99 -19.43
C CYS A 73 -5.70 3.98 -20.43
N ARG A 74 -6.79 3.61 -21.11
CA ARG A 74 -7.53 4.55 -21.97
C ARG A 74 -8.26 5.62 -21.15
N LYS A 75 -8.86 5.24 -20.02
CA LYS A 75 -9.58 6.17 -19.13
C LYS A 75 -8.65 7.20 -18.48
N PHE A 76 -7.48 6.76 -18.05
CA PHE A 76 -6.45 7.59 -17.38
C PHE A 76 -5.25 7.83 -18.30
N LYS A 77 -5.50 8.03 -19.60
CA LYS A 77 -4.45 8.15 -20.63
C LYS A 77 -3.43 9.26 -20.33
N LYS A 78 -3.86 10.35 -19.69
CA LYS A 78 -2.97 11.46 -19.33
C LYS A 78 -2.02 11.02 -18.21
N GLU A 79 -2.57 10.48 -17.13
CA GLU A 79 -1.82 9.99 -15.97
C GLU A 79 -0.88 8.84 -16.36
N CYS A 80 -1.35 7.92 -17.21
CA CYS A 80 -0.57 6.81 -17.76
C CYS A 80 0.62 7.28 -18.63
N LYS A 81 0.50 8.41 -19.34
CA LYS A 81 1.58 8.96 -20.18
C LYS A 81 2.54 9.85 -19.40
N GLU A 82 2.04 10.59 -18.42
CA GLU A 82 2.83 11.53 -17.63
C GLU A 82 3.76 10.80 -16.67
N ASP A 83 3.27 9.78 -15.95
CA ASP A 83 4.08 8.95 -15.08
C ASP A 83 3.53 7.51 -15.00
N TRP A 84 3.95 6.68 -15.95
CA TRP A 84 3.55 5.28 -16.01
C TRP A 84 3.99 4.48 -14.78
N VAL A 85 5.19 4.77 -14.25
CA VAL A 85 5.75 4.04 -13.11
C VAL A 85 4.88 4.26 -11.90
N GLN A 86 4.50 5.52 -11.66
CA GLN A 86 3.62 5.88 -10.57
C GLN A 86 2.20 5.35 -10.76
N PHE A 87 1.63 5.48 -11.96
CA PHE A 87 0.30 4.96 -12.26
C PHE A 87 0.22 3.45 -12.00
N ARG A 88 1.21 2.69 -12.45
CA ARG A 88 1.32 1.26 -12.20
C ARG A 88 1.50 0.94 -10.71
N ALA A 89 2.27 1.74 -9.98
CA ALA A 89 2.44 1.57 -8.53
C ALA A 89 1.11 1.75 -7.78
N ILE A 90 0.31 2.75 -8.16
CA ILE A 90 -1.04 2.98 -7.61
C ILE A 90 -1.94 1.78 -7.90
N LEU A 91 -1.99 1.30 -9.15
CA LEU A 91 -2.79 0.14 -9.53
C LEU A 91 -2.39 -1.12 -8.75
N THR A 92 -1.10 -1.37 -8.60
CA THR A 92 -0.59 -2.54 -7.86
C THR A 92 -0.90 -2.45 -6.35
N LYS A 93 -1.02 -1.23 -5.83
CA LYS A 93 -1.42 -1.00 -4.45
C LYS A 93 -2.90 -1.29 -4.24
N LEU A 94 -3.76 -0.81 -5.13
CA LEU A 94 -5.21 -0.94 -5.05
C LEU A 94 -5.74 -2.31 -5.51
N CYS A 95 -5.06 -2.95 -6.45
CA CYS A 95 -5.58 -4.09 -7.18
C CYS A 95 -4.59 -5.26 -7.25
N HIS A 96 -5.11 -6.47 -7.40
CA HIS A 96 -4.38 -7.63 -7.89
C HIS A 96 -4.39 -7.66 -9.41
N TYR A 97 -3.25 -7.95 -10.02
CA TYR A 97 -3.13 -8.04 -11.48
C TYR A 97 -3.21 -9.49 -11.96
N ASP A 98 -4.28 -9.83 -12.67
CA ASP A 98 -4.38 -11.07 -13.43
C ASP A 98 -3.67 -10.89 -14.78
N ARG A 99 -2.47 -11.47 -14.90
CA ARG A 99 -1.66 -11.40 -16.13
C ARG A 99 -2.25 -12.17 -17.30
N LEU A 100 -3.04 -13.22 -17.04
CA LEU A 100 -3.59 -14.07 -18.09
C LEU A 100 -4.74 -13.35 -18.79
N LYS A 101 -5.58 -12.67 -18.00
CA LYS A 101 -6.72 -11.90 -18.52
C LYS A 101 -6.39 -10.44 -18.80
N MET A 102 -5.22 -9.97 -18.37
CA MET A 102 -4.84 -8.57 -18.38
C MET A 102 -5.85 -7.69 -17.60
N GLU A 103 -6.35 -8.21 -16.48
CA GLU A 103 -7.36 -7.59 -15.63
C GLU A 103 -6.77 -7.12 -14.30
N TRP A 104 -7.27 -6.00 -13.79
CA TRP A 104 -7.01 -5.50 -12.45
C TRP A 104 -8.24 -5.74 -11.59
N HIS A 105 -8.07 -6.48 -10.49
CA HIS A 105 -9.11 -6.78 -9.52
C HIS A 105 -8.87 -5.97 -8.26
N LEU A 106 -9.84 -5.16 -7.85
CA LEU A 106 -9.73 -4.37 -6.63
C LEU A 106 -9.56 -5.30 -5.43
N LYS A 107 -8.66 -4.95 -4.50
CA LYS A 107 -8.53 -5.67 -3.24
C LYS A 107 -9.72 -5.37 -2.34
N ASP A 108 -10.10 -6.36 -1.53
CA ASP A 108 -11.27 -6.27 -0.64
C ASP A 108 -11.18 -5.10 0.35
N GLU A 109 -9.97 -4.72 0.78
CA GLU A 109 -9.76 -3.57 1.67
C GLU A 109 -10.13 -2.20 1.05
N TYR A 110 -10.33 -2.15 -0.27
CA TYR A 110 -10.69 -0.94 -1.01
C TYR A 110 -12.07 -1.03 -1.66
N TRP A 111 -12.88 -2.05 -1.36
CA TRP A 111 -14.31 -2.05 -1.72
C TRP A 111 -15.04 -0.86 -1.08
#